data_AF-A0A098YR11-F1
#
_entry.id   AF-A0A098YR11-F1
#
_cell.length_a   1.000
_cell.length_b   1.000
_cell.length_c   1.000
_cell.angle_alpha   90.00
_cell.angle_beta   90.00
_cell.angle_gamma   90.00
#
_symmetry.space_group_name_H-M   'P 1'
#
loop_
_entity.id
_entity.type
_entity.pdbx_description
1 polymer ?
#
loop_
_entity_poly.entity_id
_entity_poly.type
_entity_poly.pdbx_seq_one_letter_code
_entity_poly.pdbx_strand_id
1 'polypeptide(L)'
;MRFLQTYYSFSTDEDPMFDKAGFLSPEFHWITMAISCLLLKQHYGHVTLYCNSTAKKVVEELCIPYDQIVTIPNIMEGYSGYELWALPKLYTYSEQHEPFLHVDCDFLLYDSLPDSFWKADLFAQNIEYDDQLYNRKCIDRFIQVGGKIPNFADIELKNKIISVANAGVLGGNDVKFIQYYTEQAYRFIYNNDRILKLNHDGFINSVYEQLFFYCLAQKYNKTISYCTEGEKLSTLFDWMNLDMSCLKKHGYCHMLGNIKKRNDAQIFASRLLEKIDPALHHHIINTYIQHGGIPISNYLNFIDTPYIHHYRTSNEILERSRSFKVSKNYDIGKIMKERIYTEIKKLDNTCIKVEKQLEDNKKEFFKKQYTCINSFWENERLYESNCQFILNPFISLTDISSETLMYITKNQKIENKMYKVVTIPDAFRQTVYEVVARGTVETIIDYLLQEHTATASDIIDNVCALSQNKYGKEEYEANLRYVERIIYRMIENCILTISNI
;
A
#
# COMPACT_ATOMS: atom_id res chain seq x y z
N MET A 1 6.59 -23.61 16.37
CA MET A 1 6.90 -23.33 14.95
C MET A 1 7.27 -21.86 14.83
N ARG A 2 8.28 -21.53 14.03
CA ARG A 2 8.73 -20.15 13.82
C ARG A 2 8.04 -19.54 12.60
N PHE A 3 7.71 -18.25 12.66
CA PHE A 3 7.15 -17.49 11.54
C PHE A 3 8.15 -16.43 11.11
N LEU A 4 8.58 -16.52 9.85
CA LEU A 4 9.76 -15.84 9.35
C LEU A 4 9.40 -14.99 8.13
N GLN A 5 10.05 -13.85 8.00
CA GLN A 5 10.11 -13.10 6.76
C GLN A 5 11.56 -12.78 6.44
N THR A 6 11.86 -12.57 5.16
CA THR A 6 13.19 -12.14 4.71
C THR A 6 13.07 -10.92 3.84
N TYR A 7 13.92 -9.94 4.10
CA TYR A 7 14.07 -8.79 3.23
C TYR A 7 15.55 -8.38 3.13
N TYR A 8 16.07 -8.32 1.91
CA TYR A 8 17.44 -7.90 1.65
C TYR A 8 17.39 -6.68 0.76
N SER A 9 17.85 -5.53 1.27
CA SER A 9 17.95 -4.35 0.41
C SER A 9 19.19 -4.45 -0.46
N PHE A 10 19.00 -4.26 -1.77
CA PHE A 10 20.05 -4.28 -2.78
C PHE A 10 20.57 -2.87 -3.10
N SER A 11 20.10 -1.84 -2.41
CA SER A 11 20.58 -0.46 -2.60
C SER A 11 22.06 -0.37 -2.23
N THR A 12 22.90 0.11 -3.17
CA THR A 12 24.36 0.20 -2.99
C THR A 12 24.86 1.59 -2.61
N ASP A 13 24.16 2.68 -2.96
CA ASP A 13 24.59 4.06 -2.68
C ASP A 13 23.45 5.07 -2.45
N GLU A 14 22.19 4.64 -2.59
CA GLU A 14 21.00 5.46 -2.33
C GLU A 14 20.43 5.13 -0.95
N ASP A 15 19.83 6.13 -0.30
CA ASP A 15 19.14 5.95 0.97
C ASP A 15 18.16 4.76 0.87
N PRO A 16 18.33 3.69 1.69
CA PRO A 16 17.57 2.46 1.54
C PRO A 16 16.08 2.64 1.77
N MET A 17 15.65 3.76 2.36
CA MET A 17 14.25 4.19 2.41
C MET A 17 13.59 4.19 1.02
N PHE A 18 14.38 4.39 -0.05
CA PHE A 18 13.91 4.43 -1.43
C PHE A 18 13.93 3.08 -2.16
N ASP A 19 14.16 1.97 -1.46
CA ASP A 19 14.06 0.65 -2.06
C ASP A 19 12.60 0.32 -2.42
N LYS A 20 12.36 0.06 -3.71
CA LYS A 20 11.02 -0.21 -4.23
C LYS A 20 10.60 -1.66 -4.11
N ALA A 21 11.54 -2.61 -4.02
CA ALA A 21 11.25 -4.06 -4.02
C ALA A 21 10.20 -4.52 -5.07
N GLY A 22 10.19 -3.88 -6.25
CA GLY A 22 9.23 -4.15 -7.32
C GLY A 22 7.93 -3.33 -7.30
N PHE A 23 7.63 -2.52 -6.28
CA PHE A 23 6.49 -1.59 -6.23
C PHE A 23 6.70 -0.36 -7.13
N LEU A 24 5.66 0.45 -7.38
CA LEU A 24 5.84 1.74 -8.10
C LEU A 24 6.64 2.73 -7.26
N SER A 25 6.40 2.74 -5.95
CA SER A 25 7.14 3.56 -5.01
C SER A 25 7.53 2.85 -3.72
N PRO A 26 8.57 3.37 -3.03
CA PRO A 26 9.13 2.77 -1.84
C PRO A 26 8.15 2.77 -0.66
N GLU A 27 7.34 3.81 -0.48
CA GLU A 27 6.42 3.87 0.65
C GLU A 27 5.39 2.73 0.63
N PHE A 28 4.95 2.28 -0.55
CA PHE A 28 4.03 1.15 -0.65
C PHE A 28 4.71 -0.19 -0.40
N HIS A 29 6.00 -0.32 -0.71
CA HIS A 29 6.77 -1.49 -0.31
C HIS A 29 6.77 -1.62 1.22
N TRP A 30 7.14 -0.54 1.92
CA TRP A 30 7.20 -0.54 3.38
C TRP A 30 5.83 -0.69 4.04
N ILE A 31 4.80 -0.04 3.51
CA ILE A 31 3.42 -0.23 3.95
C ILE A 31 3.00 -1.69 3.81
N THR A 32 3.25 -2.31 2.66
CA THR A 32 2.84 -3.71 2.41
C THR A 32 3.57 -4.66 3.36
N MET A 33 4.87 -4.43 3.59
CA MET A 33 5.67 -5.17 4.57
C MET A 33 5.12 -5.04 5.99
N ALA A 34 4.70 -3.85 6.39
CA ALA A 34 4.08 -3.63 7.69
C ALA A 34 2.75 -4.38 7.84
N ILE A 35 1.89 -4.36 6.82
CA ILE A 35 0.62 -5.11 6.83
C ILE A 35 0.89 -6.61 6.93
N SER A 36 1.82 -7.13 6.13
CA SER A 36 2.19 -8.55 6.13
C SER A 36 2.65 -9.00 7.53
N CYS A 37 3.52 -8.22 8.17
CA CYS A 37 3.97 -8.44 9.54
C CYS A 37 2.79 -8.46 10.54
N LEU A 38 1.95 -7.41 10.52
CA LEU A 38 0.80 -7.27 11.42
C LEU A 38 -0.18 -8.44 11.29
N LEU A 39 -0.50 -8.85 10.07
CA LEU A 39 -1.40 -9.97 9.81
C LEU A 39 -0.83 -11.31 10.30
N LEU A 40 0.46 -11.57 10.09
CA LEU A 40 1.11 -12.77 10.62
C LEU A 40 1.10 -12.79 12.16
N LYS A 41 1.38 -11.65 12.80
CA LYS A 41 1.31 -11.52 14.26
C LYS A 41 -0.10 -11.75 14.79
N GLN A 42 -1.13 -11.25 14.08
CA GLN A 42 -2.52 -11.44 14.47
C GLN A 42 -2.88 -12.93 14.60
N HIS A 43 -2.37 -13.78 13.70
CA HIS A 43 -2.68 -15.21 13.69
C HIS A 43 -1.71 -16.06 14.52
N TYR A 44 -0.43 -15.67 14.58
CA TYR A 44 0.64 -16.52 15.09
C TYR A 44 1.51 -15.90 16.19
N GLY A 45 1.22 -14.66 16.59
CA GLY A 45 1.86 -13.95 17.69
C GLY A 45 3.24 -13.41 17.35
N HIS A 46 4.22 -14.29 17.18
CA HIS A 46 5.64 -13.93 17.06
C HIS A 46 6.19 -14.08 15.63
N VAL A 47 6.74 -12.99 15.07
CA VAL A 47 7.30 -12.93 13.71
C VAL A 47 8.74 -12.43 13.75
N THR A 48 9.65 -13.17 13.12
CA THR A 48 11.07 -12.80 12.98
C THR A 48 11.38 -12.33 11.57
N LEU A 49 11.97 -11.15 11.44
CA LEU A 49 12.56 -10.68 10.18
C LEU A 49 14.03 -11.08 10.10
N TYR A 50 14.44 -11.65 8.96
CA TYR A 50 15.84 -11.82 8.57
C TYR A 50 16.18 -10.78 7.50
N CYS A 51 17.17 -9.94 7.73
CA CYS A 51 17.52 -8.86 6.79
C CYS A 51 18.99 -8.45 6.85
N ASN A 52 19.51 -7.77 5.83
CA ASN A 52 20.85 -7.17 5.91
C ASN A 52 20.85 -5.93 6.82
N SER A 53 22.05 -5.45 7.18
CA SER A 53 22.21 -4.28 8.05
C SER A 53 21.56 -3.01 7.47
N THR A 54 21.51 -2.91 6.15
CA THR A 54 20.92 -1.80 5.42
C THR A 54 19.40 -1.76 5.61
N ALA A 55 18.71 -2.86 5.32
CA ALA A 55 17.27 -3.00 5.55
C ALA A 55 16.90 -2.85 7.03
N LYS A 56 17.71 -3.42 7.94
CA LYS A 56 17.45 -3.35 9.38
C LYS A 56 17.25 -1.92 9.88
N LYS A 57 18.12 -1.00 9.45
CA LYS A 57 18.05 0.42 9.85
C LYS A 57 16.68 1.02 9.49
N VAL A 58 16.23 0.80 8.26
CA VAL A 58 14.94 1.34 7.78
C VAL A 58 13.78 0.68 8.52
N VAL A 59 13.80 -0.64 8.70
CA VAL A 59 12.71 -1.35 9.40
C VAL A 59 12.58 -0.89 10.86
N GLU A 60 13.71 -0.69 11.55
CA GLU A 60 13.75 -0.16 12.92
C GLU A 60 13.27 1.30 12.97
N GLU A 61 13.72 2.13 12.03
CA GLU A 61 13.31 3.53 11.92
C GLU A 61 11.81 3.69 11.63
N LEU A 62 11.28 2.83 10.77
CA LEU A 62 9.85 2.75 10.43
C LEU A 62 9.00 2.07 11.52
N CYS A 63 9.60 1.59 12.60
CA CYS A 63 8.92 0.92 13.70
C CYS A 63 8.02 -0.25 13.26
N ILE A 64 8.39 -0.99 12.20
CA ILE A 64 7.61 -2.15 11.75
C ILE A 64 7.67 -3.22 12.85
N PRO A 65 6.52 -3.77 13.32
CA PRO A 65 6.43 -4.40 14.63
C PRO A 65 6.91 -5.86 14.68
N TYR A 66 8.03 -6.18 14.02
CA TYR A 66 8.68 -7.49 14.18
C TYR A 66 9.12 -7.71 15.62
N ASP A 67 8.89 -8.93 16.15
CA ASP A 67 9.32 -9.28 17.50
C ASP A 67 10.83 -9.45 17.60
N GLN A 68 11.45 -9.86 16.49
CA GLN A 68 12.88 -10.03 16.37
C GLN A 68 13.36 -9.66 14.96
N ILE A 69 14.45 -8.90 14.88
CA ILE A 69 15.13 -8.58 13.62
C ILE A 69 16.55 -9.16 13.66
N VAL A 70 16.77 -10.21 12.87
CA VAL A 70 18.05 -10.92 12.73
C VAL A 70 18.81 -10.34 11.54
N THR A 71 20.01 -9.82 11.80
CA THR A 71 20.89 -9.34 10.74
C THR A 71 21.62 -10.52 10.09
N ILE A 72 21.42 -10.72 8.79
CA ILE A 72 22.15 -11.71 8.00
C ILE A 72 23.45 -11.12 7.43
N PRO A 73 24.47 -11.93 7.13
CA PRO A 73 25.69 -11.45 6.48
C PRO A 73 25.40 -10.78 5.14
N ASN A 74 26.31 -9.92 4.67
CA ASN A 74 26.22 -9.29 3.36
C ASN A 74 26.57 -10.28 2.24
N ILE A 75 25.80 -11.36 2.14
CA ILE A 75 26.05 -12.48 1.24
C ILE A 75 26.08 -12.06 -0.23
N MET A 76 25.44 -10.94 -0.59
CA MET A 76 25.38 -10.45 -1.97
C MET A 76 26.62 -9.67 -2.41
N GLU A 77 27.52 -9.26 -1.51
CA GLU A 77 28.76 -8.54 -1.90
C GLU A 77 29.62 -9.37 -2.86
N GLY A 78 29.68 -10.69 -2.66
CA GLY A 78 30.38 -11.63 -3.55
C GLY A 78 29.67 -11.87 -4.91
N TYR A 79 28.44 -11.40 -5.06
CA TYR A 79 27.57 -11.63 -6.22
C TYR A 79 27.20 -10.31 -6.91
N SER A 80 28.10 -9.31 -6.89
CA SER A 80 27.91 -8.06 -7.63
C SER A 80 27.67 -8.32 -9.13
N GLY A 81 26.57 -7.78 -9.65
CA GLY A 81 26.10 -7.99 -11.03
C GLY A 81 25.25 -9.24 -11.26
N TYR A 82 24.97 -10.04 -10.23
CA TYR A 82 24.09 -11.20 -10.32
C TYR A 82 22.66 -10.81 -9.93
N GLU A 83 21.67 -11.44 -10.55
CA GLU A 83 20.27 -11.28 -10.18
C GLU A 83 19.81 -12.38 -9.21
N LEU A 84 20.50 -12.62 -8.09
CA LEU A 84 20.18 -13.72 -7.16
C LEU A 84 19.29 -13.27 -5.98
N TRP A 85 18.11 -12.72 -6.27
CA TRP A 85 17.21 -12.16 -5.26
C TRP A 85 16.64 -13.17 -4.25
N ALA A 86 16.59 -14.47 -4.56
CA ALA A 86 16.15 -15.52 -3.62
C ALA A 86 17.27 -16.04 -2.70
N LEU A 87 18.53 -15.68 -2.94
CA LEU A 87 19.67 -16.16 -2.14
C LEU A 87 19.59 -15.76 -0.65
N PRO A 88 19.15 -14.53 -0.29
CA PRO A 88 18.90 -14.18 1.11
C PRO A 88 17.81 -15.03 1.78
N LYS A 89 16.80 -15.47 1.03
CA LYS A 89 15.76 -16.36 1.54
C LYS A 89 16.31 -17.76 1.80
N LEU A 90 17.10 -18.31 0.86
CA LEU A 90 17.82 -19.57 1.06
C LEU A 90 18.68 -19.55 2.33
N TYR A 91 19.40 -18.45 2.57
CA TYR A 91 20.18 -18.28 3.80
C TYR A 91 19.27 -18.32 5.02
N THR A 92 18.14 -17.62 4.97
CA THR A 92 17.15 -17.68 6.06
C THR A 92 16.68 -19.11 6.31
N TYR A 93 16.39 -19.89 5.26
CA TYR A 93 15.95 -21.28 5.37
C TYR A 93 17.05 -22.19 5.95
N SER A 94 18.31 -22.02 5.54
CA SER A 94 19.42 -22.85 6.00
C SER A 94 19.74 -22.67 7.48
N GLU A 95 19.50 -21.48 8.02
CA GLU A 95 19.73 -21.12 9.43
C GLU A 95 18.61 -21.58 10.38
N GLN A 96 17.60 -22.31 9.89
CA GLN A 96 16.53 -22.81 10.74
C GLN A 96 16.92 -24.13 11.41
N HIS A 97 16.54 -24.26 12.69
CA HIS A 97 16.77 -25.45 13.52
C HIS A 97 15.48 -26.04 14.10
N GLU A 98 14.35 -25.41 13.83
CA GLU A 98 13.02 -25.81 14.30
C GLU A 98 12.00 -25.64 13.17
N PRO A 99 10.86 -26.35 13.20
CA PRO A 99 9.80 -26.19 12.22
C PRO A 99 9.44 -24.72 12.02
N PHE A 100 9.30 -24.31 10.75
CA PHE A 100 9.06 -22.92 10.42
C PHE A 100 8.13 -22.75 9.21
N LEU A 101 7.54 -21.57 9.13
CA LEU A 101 6.88 -21.03 7.95
C LEU A 101 7.55 -19.72 7.60
N HIS A 102 8.17 -19.64 6.43
CA HIS A 102 8.57 -18.39 5.83
C HIS A 102 7.45 -17.87 4.93
N VAL A 103 7.27 -16.54 4.96
CA VAL A 103 6.25 -15.82 4.22
C VAL A 103 6.88 -14.56 3.63
N ASP A 104 6.64 -14.31 2.35
CA ASP A 104 7.15 -13.10 1.69
C ASP A 104 6.60 -11.81 2.31
N CYS A 105 7.39 -10.74 2.26
CA CYS A 105 7.02 -9.45 2.87
C CYS A 105 5.82 -8.77 2.21
N ASP A 106 5.37 -9.26 1.06
CA ASP A 106 4.24 -8.78 0.28
C ASP A 106 3.10 -9.81 0.18
N PHE A 107 3.14 -10.83 1.04
CA PHE A 107 2.08 -11.79 1.24
C PHE A 107 1.19 -11.38 2.43
N LEU A 108 -0.10 -11.15 2.17
CA LEU A 108 -1.08 -10.66 3.13
C LEU A 108 -2.00 -11.80 3.56
N LEU A 109 -1.78 -12.36 4.74
CA LEU A 109 -2.53 -13.50 5.28
C LEU A 109 -3.73 -13.02 6.12
N TYR A 110 -4.92 -12.94 5.52
CA TYR A 110 -6.12 -12.44 6.20
C TYR A 110 -6.73 -13.44 7.18
N ASP A 111 -6.71 -14.73 6.83
CA ASP A 111 -7.18 -15.83 7.68
C ASP A 111 -6.03 -16.77 8.05
N SER A 112 -6.06 -17.36 9.24
CA SER A 112 -5.12 -18.41 9.64
C SER A 112 -5.22 -19.63 8.70
N LEU A 113 -4.10 -20.29 8.44
CA LEU A 113 -4.09 -21.51 7.63
C LEU A 113 -4.77 -22.67 8.39
N PRO A 114 -5.50 -23.57 7.69
CA PRO A 114 -6.28 -24.62 8.32
C PRO A 114 -5.41 -25.66 9.04
N ASP A 115 -5.95 -26.31 10.07
CA ASP A 115 -5.22 -27.32 10.87
C ASP A 115 -4.60 -28.47 10.04
N SER A 116 -5.19 -28.78 8.88
CA SER A 116 -4.66 -29.78 7.94
C SER A 116 -3.34 -29.36 7.30
N PHE A 117 -3.13 -28.05 7.08
CA PHE A 117 -1.92 -27.51 6.46
C PHE A 117 -0.66 -27.86 7.26
N TRP A 118 -0.76 -27.80 8.59
CA TRP A 118 0.38 -28.00 9.50
C TRP A 118 0.83 -29.46 9.64
N LYS A 119 0.10 -30.42 9.07
CA LYS A 119 0.37 -31.86 9.20
C LYS A 119 1.37 -32.40 8.18
N ALA A 120 1.63 -31.67 7.10
CA ALA A 120 2.57 -32.09 6.06
C ALA A 120 4.03 -31.97 6.52
N ASP A 121 4.92 -32.66 5.82
CA ASP A 121 6.37 -32.52 6.03
C ASP A 121 6.84 -31.10 5.66
N LEU A 122 6.25 -30.55 4.60
CA LEU A 122 6.66 -29.33 3.92
C LEU A 122 5.46 -28.42 3.64
N PHE A 123 5.73 -27.12 3.53
CA PHE A 123 4.76 -26.08 3.27
C PHE A 123 5.18 -25.27 2.06
N ALA A 124 4.22 -24.94 1.20
CA ALA A 124 4.40 -24.04 0.07
C ALA A 124 3.14 -23.18 -0.16
N GLN A 125 3.23 -22.12 -0.96
CA GLN A 125 2.05 -21.30 -1.25
C GLN A 125 1.03 -22.05 -2.12
N ASN A 126 1.46 -22.48 -3.31
CA ASN A 126 0.64 -23.19 -4.27
C ASN A 126 1.55 -23.95 -5.26
N ILE A 127 0.99 -24.93 -5.97
CA ILE A 127 1.66 -25.49 -7.15
C ILE A 127 1.46 -24.50 -8.28
N GLU A 128 2.54 -23.95 -8.80
CA GLU A 128 2.52 -23.14 -10.02
C GLU A 128 2.68 -24.02 -11.24
N TYR A 129 1.76 -23.82 -12.18
CA TYR A 129 1.79 -24.44 -13.49
C TYR A 129 2.35 -23.43 -14.49
N ASP A 130 3.59 -23.64 -14.96
CA ASP A 130 4.33 -22.74 -15.86
C ASP A 130 3.80 -22.77 -17.30
N ASP A 131 2.52 -22.49 -17.49
CA ASP A 131 1.84 -22.44 -18.78
C ASP A 131 2.39 -21.34 -19.71
N GLN A 132 2.93 -20.25 -19.15
CA GLN A 132 3.62 -19.19 -19.89
C GLN A 132 5.07 -19.55 -20.28
N LEU A 133 5.58 -20.69 -19.80
CA LEU A 133 6.91 -21.23 -20.06
C LEU A 133 8.05 -20.30 -19.59
N TYR A 134 7.84 -19.49 -18.55
CA TYR A 134 8.87 -18.60 -18.02
C TYR A 134 10.04 -19.38 -17.44
N ASN A 135 9.75 -20.30 -16.51
CA ASN A 135 10.75 -21.18 -15.90
C ASN A 135 11.38 -22.07 -16.98
N ARG A 136 10.56 -22.62 -17.88
CA ARG A 136 11.06 -23.47 -18.98
C ARG A 136 12.05 -22.75 -19.88
N LYS A 137 11.71 -21.55 -20.37
CA LYS A 137 12.58 -20.74 -21.23
C LYS A 137 13.85 -20.31 -20.50
N CYS A 138 13.77 -19.98 -19.21
CA CYS A 138 14.94 -19.67 -18.39
C CYS A 138 15.92 -20.84 -18.33
N ILE A 139 15.41 -22.04 -18.02
CA ILE A 139 16.23 -23.26 -17.93
C ILE A 139 16.85 -23.63 -19.27
N ASP A 140 16.07 -23.58 -20.36
CA ASP A 140 16.57 -23.89 -21.70
C ASP A 140 17.70 -22.91 -22.10
N ARG A 141 17.54 -21.60 -21.86
CA ARG A 141 18.61 -20.60 -22.08
C ARG A 141 19.84 -20.88 -21.21
N PHE A 142 19.62 -21.16 -19.92
CA PHE A 142 20.69 -21.43 -18.97
C PHE A 142 21.52 -22.65 -19.39
N ILE A 143 20.88 -23.73 -19.85
CA ILE A 143 21.57 -24.92 -20.38
C ILE A 143 22.31 -24.61 -21.67
N GLN A 144 21.71 -23.84 -22.59
CA GLN A 144 22.33 -23.46 -23.87
C GLN A 144 23.67 -22.71 -23.69
N VAL A 145 23.78 -21.89 -22.64
CA VAL A 145 25.03 -21.17 -22.32
C VAL A 145 26.01 -22.00 -21.47
N GLY A 146 25.73 -23.29 -21.26
CA GLY A 146 26.60 -24.24 -20.55
C GLY A 146 26.31 -24.42 -19.07
N GLY A 147 25.18 -23.89 -18.59
CA GLY A 147 24.69 -24.11 -17.23
C GLY A 147 24.29 -25.57 -17.00
N LYS A 148 24.48 -26.04 -15.77
CA LYS A 148 24.22 -27.43 -15.35
C LYS A 148 23.12 -27.47 -14.30
N ILE A 149 22.00 -28.10 -14.64
CA ILE A 149 20.92 -28.39 -13.71
C ILE A 149 21.19 -29.76 -13.04
N PRO A 150 20.97 -29.91 -11.72
CA PRO A 150 21.13 -31.19 -11.04
C PRO A 150 20.14 -32.26 -11.53
N ASN A 151 20.60 -33.52 -11.55
CA ASN A 151 19.83 -34.66 -12.10
C ASN A 151 18.52 -34.98 -11.37
N PHE A 152 18.32 -34.49 -10.14
CA PHE A 152 17.05 -34.68 -9.45
C PHE A 152 15.90 -33.94 -10.13
N ALA A 153 16.18 -32.94 -10.97
CA ALA A 153 15.18 -32.22 -11.73
C ALA A 153 14.84 -32.91 -13.07
N ASP A 154 15.59 -33.94 -13.50
CA ASP A 154 15.46 -34.57 -14.82
C ASP A 154 14.06 -35.12 -15.09
N ILE A 155 13.35 -35.58 -14.05
CA ILE A 155 11.99 -36.11 -14.18
C ILE A 155 11.03 -34.98 -14.57
N GLU A 156 11.06 -33.86 -13.85
CA GLU A 156 10.18 -32.73 -14.11
C GLU A 156 10.52 -32.03 -15.43
N LEU A 157 11.81 -31.92 -15.77
CA LEU A 157 12.27 -31.28 -17.01
C LEU A 157 11.89 -32.03 -18.30
N LYS A 158 11.48 -33.30 -18.20
CA LYS A 158 10.88 -34.05 -19.32
C LYS A 158 9.49 -33.53 -19.69
N ASN A 159 8.78 -32.89 -18.75
CA ASN A 159 7.50 -32.28 -19.01
C ASN A 159 7.67 -31.00 -19.83
N LYS A 160 6.74 -30.78 -20.77
CA LYS A 160 6.71 -29.53 -21.55
C LYS A 160 6.41 -28.33 -20.65
N ILE A 161 5.44 -28.51 -19.74
CA ILE A 161 5.06 -27.53 -18.73
C ILE A 161 5.53 -28.08 -17.40
N ILE A 162 6.39 -27.31 -16.73
CA ILE A 162 6.98 -27.71 -15.47
C ILE A 162 6.15 -27.17 -14.30
N SER A 163 6.12 -27.95 -13.24
CA SER A 163 5.49 -27.59 -11.97
C SER A 163 6.54 -27.14 -10.97
N VAL A 164 6.24 -26.06 -10.25
CA VAL A 164 7.09 -25.56 -9.16
C VAL A 164 6.24 -25.27 -7.93
N ALA A 165 6.86 -25.31 -6.74
CA ALA A 165 6.19 -24.94 -5.51
C ALA A 165 6.47 -23.46 -5.21
N ASN A 166 5.47 -22.58 -5.41
CA ASN A 166 5.65 -21.14 -5.20
C ASN A 166 6.12 -20.86 -3.77
N ALA A 167 7.20 -20.08 -3.67
CA ALA A 167 7.92 -19.81 -2.43
C ALA A 167 7.52 -18.48 -1.76
N GLY A 168 6.40 -17.87 -2.15
CA GLY A 168 5.77 -16.78 -1.39
C GLY A 168 5.35 -17.22 0.02
N VAL A 169 5.14 -18.52 0.19
CA VAL A 169 5.14 -19.23 1.46
C VAL A 169 6.03 -20.46 1.27
N LEU A 170 6.99 -20.70 2.16
CA LEU A 170 7.85 -21.88 2.11
C LEU A 170 8.27 -22.29 3.52
N GLY A 171 8.28 -23.59 3.81
CA GLY A 171 8.72 -24.06 5.12
C GLY A 171 8.43 -25.53 5.32
N GLY A 172 8.31 -25.93 6.58
CA GLY A 172 7.96 -27.30 6.90
C GLY A 172 8.28 -27.73 8.32
N ASN A 173 7.80 -28.92 8.63
CA ASN A 173 8.17 -29.68 9.81
C ASN A 173 9.50 -30.41 9.64
N ASP A 174 9.87 -30.80 8.41
CA ASP A 174 11.14 -31.47 8.11
C ASP A 174 12.28 -30.47 7.81
N VAL A 175 12.78 -29.84 8.87
CA VAL A 175 13.88 -28.87 8.78
C VAL A 175 15.15 -29.48 8.18
N LYS A 176 15.43 -30.76 8.43
CA LYS A 176 16.62 -31.44 7.89
C LYS A 176 16.53 -31.57 6.37
N PHE A 177 15.34 -31.89 5.85
CA PHE A 177 15.10 -31.87 4.42
C PHE A 177 15.33 -30.47 3.85
N ILE A 178 14.81 -29.42 4.49
CA ILE A 178 14.96 -28.04 4.01
C ILE A 178 16.44 -27.64 3.98
N GLN A 179 17.20 -27.96 5.02
CA GLN A 179 18.65 -27.72 5.04
C GLN A 179 19.36 -28.44 3.88
N TYR A 180 19.03 -29.71 3.62
CA TYR A 180 19.57 -30.44 2.47
C TYR A 180 19.19 -29.81 1.12
N TYR A 181 17.95 -29.35 0.98
CA TYR A 181 17.48 -28.63 -0.21
C TYR A 181 18.29 -27.33 -0.42
N THR A 182 18.45 -26.51 0.62
CA THR A 182 19.24 -25.27 0.53
C THR A 182 20.69 -25.57 0.18
N GLU A 183 21.29 -26.64 0.70
CA GLU A 183 22.62 -27.10 0.32
C GLU A 183 22.71 -27.44 -1.17
N GLN A 184 21.70 -28.12 -1.74
CA GLN A 184 21.67 -28.39 -3.18
C GLN A 184 21.58 -27.10 -4.01
N ALA A 185 20.79 -26.12 -3.55
CA ALA A 185 20.70 -24.81 -4.19
C ALA A 185 22.03 -24.04 -4.13
N TYR A 186 22.72 -24.04 -2.99
CA TYR A 186 24.06 -23.46 -2.86
C TYR A 186 25.09 -24.13 -3.77
N ARG A 187 25.09 -25.47 -3.82
CA ARG A 187 25.97 -26.23 -4.74
C ARG A 187 25.69 -25.89 -6.19
N PHE A 188 24.42 -25.72 -6.56
CA PHE A 188 24.03 -25.28 -7.90
C PHE A 188 24.60 -23.89 -8.22
N ILE A 189 24.44 -22.93 -7.32
CA ILE A 189 24.96 -21.57 -7.50
C ILE A 189 26.49 -21.60 -7.64
N TYR A 190 27.18 -22.28 -6.72
CA TYR A 190 28.64 -22.42 -6.73
C TYR A 190 29.17 -23.06 -8.03
N ASN A 191 28.57 -24.17 -8.46
CA ASN A 191 29.02 -24.90 -9.65
C ASN A 191 28.73 -24.15 -10.96
N ASN A 192 27.82 -23.18 -10.93
CA ASN A 192 27.40 -22.40 -12.11
C ASN A 192 27.76 -20.93 -12.01
N ASP A 193 28.61 -20.53 -11.06
CA ASP A 193 28.94 -19.14 -10.73
C ASP A 193 29.19 -18.27 -11.98
N ARG A 194 30.13 -18.71 -12.83
CA ARG A 194 30.47 -18.02 -14.08
C ARG A 194 29.28 -17.87 -15.04
N ILE A 195 28.41 -18.88 -15.12
CA ILE A 195 27.27 -18.88 -16.04
C ILE A 195 26.16 -17.96 -15.51
N LEU A 196 25.90 -18.01 -14.20
CA LEU A 196 24.93 -17.14 -13.54
C LEU A 196 25.30 -15.66 -13.71
N LYS A 197 26.59 -15.35 -13.65
CA LYS A 197 27.11 -14.00 -13.92
C LYS A 197 26.86 -13.53 -15.36
N LEU A 198 26.85 -14.43 -16.34
CA LEU A 198 26.74 -14.08 -17.76
C LEU A 198 25.29 -14.03 -18.25
N ASN A 199 24.42 -14.91 -17.72
CA ASN A 199 23.06 -15.09 -18.22
C ASN A 199 22.10 -13.97 -17.78
N HIS A 200 22.38 -13.29 -16.66
CA HIS A 200 21.57 -12.20 -16.07
C HIS A 200 20.05 -12.42 -16.17
N ASP A 201 19.59 -13.65 -15.90
CA ASP A 201 18.18 -14.02 -16.00
C ASP A 201 17.62 -14.30 -14.60
N GLY A 202 16.92 -13.30 -14.04
CA GLY A 202 16.33 -13.38 -12.71
C GLY A 202 15.30 -14.48 -12.51
N PHE A 203 14.78 -15.14 -13.56
CA PHE A 203 13.93 -16.32 -13.37
C PHE A 203 14.70 -17.53 -12.80
N ILE A 204 16.04 -17.51 -12.83
CA ILE A 204 16.86 -18.58 -12.25
C ILE A 204 16.62 -18.76 -10.74
N ASN A 205 16.15 -17.71 -10.06
CA ASN A 205 15.75 -17.74 -8.65
C ASN A 205 14.59 -18.70 -8.41
N SER A 206 13.57 -18.67 -9.27
CA SER A 206 12.46 -19.62 -9.21
C SER A 206 12.94 -21.06 -9.39
N VAL A 207 13.97 -21.28 -10.22
CA VAL A 207 14.54 -22.62 -10.44
C VAL A 207 15.14 -23.18 -9.14
N TYR A 208 16.09 -22.46 -8.53
CA TYR A 208 16.75 -23.00 -7.34
C TYR A 208 15.89 -22.89 -6.07
N GLU A 209 14.97 -21.92 -6.00
CA GLU A 209 14.10 -21.73 -4.84
C GLU A 209 12.89 -22.67 -4.89
N GLN A 210 12.19 -22.74 -6.03
CA GLN A 210 10.88 -23.39 -6.14
C GLN A 210 10.94 -24.76 -6.82
N LEU A 211 11.60 -24.86 -7.99
CA LEU A 211 11.69 -26.13 -8.72
C LEU A 211 12.50 -27.16 -7.93
N PHE A 212 13.62 -26.77 -7.33
CA PHE A 212 14.45 -27.71 -6.57
C PHE A 212 13.73 -28.23 -5.33
N PHE A 213 13.02 -27.37 -4.61
CA PHE A 213 12.21 -27.76 -3.46
C PHE A 213 11.17 -28.82 -3.88
N TYR A 214 10.43 -28.54 -4.96
CA TYR A 214 9.42 -29.44 -5.50
C TYR A 214 10.00 -30.79 -5.95
N CYS A 215 11.03 -30.78 -6.80
CA CYS A 215 11.65 -32.01 -7.33
C CYS A 215 12.28 -32.87 -6.22
N LEU A 216 12.92 -32.25 -5.24
CA LEU A 216 13.49 -32.97 -4.09
C LEU A 216 12.38 -33.55 -3.21
N ALA A 217 11.30 -32.81 -2.97
CA ALA A 217 10.18 -33.31 -2.18
C ALA A 217 9.57 -34.56 -2.82
N GLN A 218 9.36 -34.55 -4.14
CA GLN A 218 8.92 -35.73 -4.88
C GLN A 218 9.93 -36.89 -4.77
N LYS A 219 11.22 -36.62 -5.00
CA LYS A 219 12.28 -37.64 -4.96
C LYS A 219 12.37 -38.35 -3.60
N TYR A 220 12.12 -37.62 -2.50
CA TYR A 220 12.19 -38.14 -1.13
C TYR A 220 10.80 -38.48 -0.55
N ASN A 221 9.74 -38.50 -1.38
CA ASN A 221 8.36 -38.79 -1.01
C ASN A 221 7.86 -37.94 0.18
N LYS A 222 8.15 -36.64 0.16
CA LYS A 222 7.68 -35.67 1.16
C LYS A 222 6.30 -35.16 0.81
N THR A 223 5.46 -35.06 1.83
CA THR A 223 4.14 -34.42 1.71
C THR A 223 4.29 -32.90 1.72
N ILE A 224 3.59 -32.21 0.83
CA ILE A 224 3.55 -30.74 0.78
C ILE A 224 2.10 -30.29 0.98
N SER A 225 1.87 -29.39 1.93
CA SER A 225 0.62 -28.64 2.04
C SER A 225 0.74 -27.29 1.36
N TYR A 226 -0.36 -26.88 0.72
CA TYR A 226 -0.46 -25.64 -0.04
C TYR A 226 -1.51 -24.71 0.57
N CYS A 227 -1.26 -23.39 0.54
CA CYS A 227 -2.21 -22.37 0.96
C CYS A 227 -3.42 -22.28 0.02
N THR A 228 -3.21 -22.56 -1.27
CA THR A 228 -4.28 -22.65 -2.28
C THR A 228 -4.35 -24.05 -2.85
N GLU A 229 -5.56 -24.63 -2.83
CA GLU A 229 -5.85 -25.92 -3.45
C GLU A 229 -6.02 -25.77 -4.97
N GLY A 230 -5.44 -26.70 -5.74
CA GLY A 230 -5.54 -26.75 -7.20
C GLY A 230 -4.24 -27.18 -7.87
N GLU A 231 -4.33 -27.93 -8.96
CA GLU A 231 -3.17 -28.53 -9.64
C GLU A 231 -2.74 -27.79 -10.93
N LYS A 232 -3.41 -26.67 -11.29
CA LYS A 232 -3.18 -25.92 -12.53
C LYS A 232 -3.33 -24.42 -12.36
N LEU A 233 -2.74 -23.90 -11.29
CA LEU A 233 -2.77 -22.49 -10.99
C LEU A 233 -1.75 -21.78 -11.89
N SER A 234 -2.24 -21.00 -12.85
CA SER A 234 -1.43 -20.32 -13.86
C SER A 234 -0.48 -19.31 -13.23
N THR A 235 0.67 -19.11 -13.88
CA THR A 235 1.64 -18.05 -13.56
C THR A 235 1.14 -16.64 -13.91
N LEU A 236 -0.06 -16.53 -14.49
CA LEU A 236 -0.78 -15.27 -14.66
C LEU A 236 -1.51 -14.80 -13.39
N PHE A 237 -1.65 -15.68 -12.38
CA PHE A 237 -2.34 -15.40 -11.11
C PHE A 237 -3.80 -14.93 -11.27
N ASP A 238 -4.45 -15.30 -12.38
CA ASP A 238 -5.85 -15.03 -12.68
C ASP A 238 -6.84 -15.69 -11.70
N TRP A 239 -6.38 -16.75 -11.04
CA TRP A 239 -7.09 -17.45 -9.97
C TRP A 239 -7.07 -16.73 -8.62
N MET A 240 -6.21 -15.72 -8.44
CA MET A 240 -6.12 -14.99 -7.17
C MET A 240 -7.26 -13.97 -7.06
N ASN A 241 -8.03 -14.05 -5.97
CA ASN A 241 -9.14 -13.14 -5.74
C ASN A 241 -8.64 -11.74 -5.33
N LEU A 242 -8.45 -10.87 -6.32
CA LEU A 242 -8.00 -9.49 -6.14
C LEU A 242 -9.17 -8.57 -5.76
N ASP A 243 -9.59 -8.60 -4.50
CA ASP A 243 -10.47 -7.57 -3.95
C ASP A 243 -9.62 -6.42 -3.37
N MET A 244 -9.62 -5.26 -4.02
CA MET A 244 -8.90 -4.05 -3.60
C MET A 244 -9.73 -3.12 -2.69
N SER A 245 -10.91 -3.55 -2.25
CA SER A 245 -11.69 -2.81 -1.23
C SER A 245 -11.09 -2.98 0.17
N CYS A 246 -11.48 -2.18 1.16
CA CYS A 246 -11.12 -2.42 2.57
C CYS A 246 -12.20 -3.20 3.34
N LEU A 247 -13.07 -3.94 2.64
CA LEU A 247 -14.05 -4.83 3.26
C LEU A 247 -13.36 -5.97 4.01
N LYS A 248 -14.12 -6.68 4.84
CA LYS A 248 -13.61 -7.85 5.56
C LYS A 248 -13.02 -8.83 4.54
N LYS A 249 -11.76 -9.18 4.71
CA LYS A 249 -11.01 -10.07 3.84
C LYS A 249 -11.04 -11.50 4.35
N HIS A 250 -10.83 -12.42 3.42
CA HIS A 250 -10.76 -13.85 3.67
C HIS A 250 -9.59 -14.47 2.88
N GLY A 251 -9.01 -15.55 3.39
CA GLY A 251 -7.87 -16.24 2.79
C GLY A 251 -6.60 -15.39 2.81
N TYR A 252 -5.99 -15.19 1.65
CA TYR A 252 -4.77 -14.39 1.51
C TYR A 252 -4.74 -13.62 0.19
N CYS A 253 -3.85 -12.63 0.09
CA CYS A 253 -3.48 -11.96 -1.16
C CYS A 253 -1.95 -11.87 -1.24
N HIS A 254 -1.36 -12.20 -2.38
CA HIS A 254 0.08 -12.02 -2.61
C HIS A 254 0.28 -10.94 -3.68
N MET A 255 0.94 -9.83 -3.32
CA MET A 255 1.16 -8.72 -4.24
C MET A 255 2.29 -9.05 -5.23
N LEU A 256 2.02 -9.90 -6.22
CA LEU A 256 3.01 -10.41 -7.18
C LEU A 256 3.08 -9.61 -8.48
N GLY A 257 4.29 -9.55 -9.06
CA GLY A 257 4.52 -9.07 -10.42
C GLY A 257 3.84 -7.73 -10.71
N ASN A 258 2.98 -7.71 -11.73
CA ASN A 258 2.27 -6.51 -12.18
C ASN A 258 1.32 -5.94 -11.11
N ILE A 259 0.89 -6.71 -10.11
CA ILE A 259 0.02 -6.19 -9.04
C ILE A 259 0.73 -5.10 -8.26
N LYS A 260 2.05 -5.26 -8.00
CA LYS A 260 2.89 -4.24 -7.35
C LYS A 260 2.95 -2.93 -8.15
N LYS A 261 2.67 -3.01 -9.45
CA LYS A 261 2.72 -1.89 -10.40
C LYS A 261 1.37 -1.23 -10.64
N ARG A 262 0.28 -1.67 -10.00
CA ARG A 262 -1.04 -1.05 -10.14
C ARG A 262 -1.27 0.03 -9.08
N ASN A 263 -1.89 1.13 -9.48
CA ASN A 263 -2.24 2.22 -8.56
C ASN A 263 -3.30 1.79 -7.54
N ASP A 264 -4.31 1.01 -7.96
CA ASP A 264 -5.39 0.55 -7.10
C ASP A 264 -4.88 -0.36 -5.95
N ALA A 265 -3.96 -1.26 -6.27
CA ALA A 265 -3.28 -2.14 -5.34
C ALA A 265 -2.50 -1.38 -4.25
N GLN A 266 -1.88 -0.25 -4.63
CA GLN A 266 -1.13 0.59 -3.72
C GLN A 266 -2.04 1.39 -2.80
N ILE A 267 -3.06 2.04 -3.36
CA ILE A 267 -4.08 2.75 -2.58
C ILE A 267 -4.76 1.79 -1.59
N PHE A 268 -5.08 0.58 -2.03
CA PHE A 268 -5.59 -0.48 -1.17
C PHE A 268 -4.66 -0.76 0.00
N ALA A 269 -3.38 -1.05 -0.26
CA ALA A 269 -2.41 -1.35 0.80
C ALA A 269 -2.35 -0.22 1.82
N SER A 270 -2.27 1.04 1.37
CA SER A 270 -2.27 2.16 2.31
C SER A 270 -3.55 2.25 3.14
N ARG A 271 -4.73 2.16 2.53
CA ARG A 271 -6.00 2.26 3.27
C ARG A 271 -6.15 1.11 4.25
N LEU A 272 -5.65 -0.06 3.89
CA LEU A 272 -5.65 -1.22 4.76
C LEU A 272 -4.77 -0.99 5.98
N LEU A 273 -3.53 -0.49 5.81
CA LEU A 273 -2.68 -0.18 6.94
C LEU A 273 -3.26 0.94 7.81
N GLU A 274 -3.76 2.02 7.21
CA GLU A 274 -4.44 3.11 7.93
C GLU A 274 -5.62 2.58 8.79
N LYS A 275 -6.33 1.56 8.30
CA LYS A 275 -7.43 0.91 9.03
C LYS A 275 -6.97 -0.03 10.15
N ILE A 276 -5.90 -0.80 9.93
CA ILE A 276 -5.40 -1.80 10.89
C ILE A 276 -4.57 -1.13 11.99
N ASP A 277 -3.66 -0.23 11.60
CA ASP A 277 -2.78 0.53 12.49
C ASP A 277 -2.53 1.94 11.94
N PRO A 278 -3.40 2.91 12.28
CA PRO A 278 -3.27 4.29 11.80
C PRO A 278 -1.98 4.97 12.27
N ALA A 279 -1.47 4.60 13.46
CA ALA A 279 -0.27 5.23 14.02
C ALA A 279 0.97 4.80 13.24
N LEU A 280 1.09 3.50 12.96
CA LEU A 280 2.18 2.96 12.14
C LEU A 280 2.12 3.50 10.71
N HIS A 281 0.93 3.57 10.11
CA HIS A 281 0.74 4.16 8.78
C HIS A 281 1.30 5.59 8.72
N HIS A 282 0.88 6.46 9.64
CA HIS A 282 1.34 7.85 9.69
C HIS A 282 2.85 7.94 9.91
N HIS A 283 3.40 7.09 10.78
CA HIS A 283 4.83 7.06 11.06
C HIS A 283 5.64 6.69 9.81
N ILE A 284 5.24 5.64 9.09
CA ILE A 284 5.93 5.21 7.85
C ILE A 284 5.94 6.34 6.82
N ILE A 285 4.78 6.96 6.58
CA ILE A 285 4.66 8.03 5.59
C ILE A 285 5.46 9.28 5.98
N ASN A 286 5.40 9.70 7.24
CA ASN A 286 6.15 10.86 7.70
C ASN A 286 7.65 10.62 7.60
N THR A 287 8.12 9.43 7.97
CA THR A 287 9.54 9.05 7.86
C THR A 287 9.98 9.08 6.39
N TYR A 288 9.21 8.47 5.48
CA TYR A 288 9.50 8.53 4.05
C TYR A 288 9.61 9.97 3.50
N ILE A 289 8.71 10.87 3.92
CA ILE A 289 8.74 12.29 3.54
C ILE A 289 9.99 12.99 4.12
N GLN A 290 10.35 12.71 5.37
CA GLN A 290 11.54 13.30 6.01
C GLN A 290 12.84 12.94 5.28
N HIS A 291 12.89 11.78 4.64
CA HIS A 291 14.00 11.35 3.77
C HIS A 291 13.97 11.99 2.38
N GLY A 292 13.01 12.90 2.11
CA GLY A 292 12.85 13.58 0.83
C GLY A 292 11.93 12.84 -0.15
N GLY A 293 11.26 11.78 0.30
CA GLY A 293 10.31 11.04 -0.53
C GLY A 293 9.08 11.84 -0.89
N ILE A 294 8.58 11.59 -2.11
CA ILE A 294 7.37 12.20 -2.63
C ILE A 294 6.32 11.10 -2.77
N PRO A 295 5.38 10.96 -1.81
CA PRO A 295 4.37 9.92 -1.86
C PRO A 295 3.57 9.91 -3.18
N ILE A 296 3.38 8.75 -3.79
CA ILE A 296 2.66 8.58 -5.08
C ILE A 296 1.21 8.98 -4.92
N SER A 297 0.52 8.39 -3.95
CA SER A 297 -0.55 9.11 -3.31
C SER A 297 0.18 10.09 -2.42
N ASN A 298 -0.01 11.41 -2.57
CA ASN A 298 0.13 12.25 -1.38
C ASN A 298 -0.67 11.50 -0.28
N TYR A 299 -0.33 11.56 0.99
CA TYR A 299 -1.31 11.23 2.01
C TYR A 299 -1.71 12.60 2.48
N LEU A 300 -2.91 13.04 2.12
CA LEU A 300 -3.53 14.20 2.76
C LEU A 300 -3.97 13.63 4.11
N ASN A 301 -2.98 13.24 4.89
CA ASN A 301 -2.75 13.94 6.12
C ASN A 301 -2.82 15.41 5.75
N PHE A 302 -3.95 16.00 6.07
CA PHE A 302 -4.18 17.42 5.99
C PHE A 302 -3.24 18.14 6.97
N ILE A 303 -1.92 17.92 6.91
CA ILE A 303 -0.98 18.35 7.94
C ILE A 303 -0.90 19.88 8.01
N ASP A 304 -1.16 20.58 6.90
CA ASP A 304 -1.34 22.05 6.91
C ASP A 304 -2.79 22.50 7.01
N THR A 305 -3.73 21.57 7.08
CA THR A 305 -5.15 21.86 6.99
C THR A 305 -5.93 21.13 8.08
N PRO A 306 -6.43 21.80 9.12
CA PRO A 306 -6.91 21.07 10.28
C PRO A 306 -8.03 20.07 9.91
N TYR A 307 -7.81 18.78 10.20
CA TYR A 307 -8.84 17.76 10.10
C TYR A 307 -9.77 17.92 11.30
N ILE A 308 -11.05 18.22 11.04
CA ILE A 308 -12.02 18.44 12.11
C ILE A 308 -12.75 17.11 12.33
N HIS A 309 -12.13 16.22 13.10
CA HIS A 309 -12.85 15.04 13.60
C HIS A 309 -13.52 15.38 14.93
N HIS A 310 -14.85 15.23 14.99
CA HIS A 310 -15.61 15.06 16.23
C HIS A 310 -15.25 16.02 17.38
N TYR A 311 -15.56 17.30 17.19
CA TYR A 311 -16.09 18.09 18.28
C TYR A 311 -17.59 18.25 18.06
N ARG A 312 -18.37 17.17 18.18
CA ARG A 312 -19.78 17.33 18.56
C ARG A 312 -19.72 18.09 19.87
N THR A 313 -19.90 19.40 19.79
CA THR A 313 -19.63 20.28 20.92
C THR A 313 -20.47 19.76 22.08
N SER A 314 -19.80 19.47 23.20
CA SER A 314 -20.44 19.01 24.45
C SER A 314 -21.79 19.69 24.64
N ASN A 315 -22.85 18.95 25.02
CA ASN A 315 -24.20 19.49 25.21
C ASN A 315 -24.24 20.86 25.93
N GLU A 316 -23.28 21.15 26.83
CA GLU A 316 -23.06 22.45 27.46
C GLU A 316 -22.88 23.65 26.50
N ILE A 317 -22.24 23.50 25.35
CA ILE A 317 -21.99 24.59 24.38
C ILE A 317 -23.29 24.93 23.63
N LEU A 318 -24.03 23.90 23.20
CA LEU A 318 -25.34 24.04 22.59
C LEU A 318 -26.36 24.63 23.57
N GLU A 319 -26.35 24.23 24.83
CA GLU A 319 -27.20 24.82 25.87
C GLU A 319 -26.85 26.28 26.18
N ARG A 320 -25.57 26.63 26.28
CA ARG A 320 -25.13 28.02 26.45
C ARG A 320 -25.60 28.91 25.30
N SER A 321 -25.47 28.46 24.05
CA SER A 321 -25.96 29.22 22.88
C SER A 321 -27.48 29.49 22.88
N ARG A 322 -28.28 28.58 23.48
CA ARG A 322 -29.75 28.73 23.58
C ARG A 322 -30.19 29.63 24.73
N SER A 323 -29.37 29.76 25.78
CA SER A 323 -29.69 30.48 27.03
C SER A 323 -29.39 31.99 27.05
N PHE A 324 -28.69 32.53 26.04
CA PHE A 324 -28.25 33.93 26.07
C PHE A 324 -29.39 34.92 25.71
N LYS A 325 -29.83 35.72 26.69
CA LYS A 325 -30.65 36.93 26.45
C LYS A 325 -29.73 38.15 26.28
N VAL A 326 -29.99 38.94 25.23
CA VAL A 326 -29.21 40.12 24.85
C VAL A 326 -29.29 41.21 25.94
N SER A 327 -28.17 41.53 26.58
CA SER A 327 -28.02 42.67 27.49
C SER A 327 -27.32 43.83 26.80
N LYS A 328 -27.81 45.07 27.00
CA LYS A 328 -27.44 46.30 26.27
C LYS A 328 -26.00 46.83 26.45
N ASN A 329 -25.14 46.18 27.24
CA ASN A 329 -23.74 46.61 27.41
C ASN A 329 -22.82 45.61 26.70
N TYR A 330 -22.14 46.07 25.65
CA TYR A 330 -21.36 45.23 24.74
C TYR A 330 -19.89 45.16 25.15
N ASP A 331 -19.41 43.95 25.45
CA ASP A 331 -17.99 43.60 25.60
C ASP A 331 -17.54 42.88 24.32
N ILE A 332 -16.45 43.35 23.71
CA ILE A 332 -15.86 42.80 22.48
C ILE A 332 -15.54 41.30 22.64
N GLY A 333 -15.11 40.87 23.83
CA GLY A 333 -14.81 39.46 24.12
C GLY A 333 -16.04 38.56 24.11
N LYS A 334 -17.23 39.11 24.39
CA LYS A 334 -18.50 38.37 24.36
C LYS A 334 -19.01 38.20 22.93
N ILE A 335 -18.93 39.24 22.11
CA ILE A 335 -19.30 39.21 20.68
C ILE A 335 -18.46 38.17 19.92
N MET A 336 -17.15 38.13 20.19
CA MET A 336 -16.24 37.17 19.56
C MET A 336 -16.63 35.72 19.87
N LYS A 337 -16.98 35.43 21.13
CA LYS A 337 -17.47 34.10 21.54
C LYS A 337 -18.81 33.75 20.88
N GLU A 338 -19.76 34.68 20.82
CA GLU A 338 -21.06 34.47 20.18
C GLU A 338 -20.93 34.11 18.69
N ARG A 339 -20.03 34.80 17.97
CA ARG A 339 -19.70 34.49 16.57
C ARG A 339 -19.13 33.08 16.41
N ILE A 340 -18.13 32.72 17.22
CA ILE A 340 -17.50 31.39 17.17
C ILE A 340 -18.54 30.29 17.38
N TYR A 341 -19.39 30.42 18.40
CA TYR A 341 -20.43 29.42 18.67
C TYR A 341 -21.49 29.32 17.55
N THR A 342 -21.81 30.43 16.90
CA THR A 342 -22.76 30.45 15.79
C THR A 342 -22.19 29.71 14.57
N GLU A 343 -20.91 29.95 14.24
CA GLU A 343 -20.22 29.27 13.14
C GLU A 343 -20.08 27.76 13.41
N ILE A 344 -19.74 27.36 14.65
CA ILE A 344 -19.69 25.93 15.03
C ILE A 344 -21.05 25.26 14.93
N LYS A 345 -22.12 25.91 15.42
CA LYS A 345 -23.48 25.36 15.33
C LYS A 345 -23.93 25.19 13.88
N LYS A 346 -23.53 26.09 12.98
CA LYS A 346 -23.80 25.96 11.55
C LYS A 346 -23.12 24.72 10.99
N LEU A 347 -21.84 24.51 11.35
CA LEU A 347 -21.06 23.36 10.94
C LEU A 347 -21.66 22.02 11.44
N ASP A 348 -21.99 21.96 12.74
CA ASP A 348 -22.65 20.79 13.35
C ASP A 348 -23.98 20.42 12.65
N ASN A 349 -24.81 21.42 12.35
CA ASN A 349 -26.08 21.20 11.63
C ASN A 349 -25.85 20.68 10.21
N THR A 350 -24.80 21.15 9.52
CA THR A 350 -24.42 20.64 8.20
C THR A 350 -24.01 19.17 8.30
N CYS A 351 -23.19 18.81 9.28
CA CYS A 351 -22.80 17.42 9.55
C CYS A 351 -24.01 16.51 9.76
N ILE A 352 -24.92 16.88 10.67
CA ILE A 352 -26.13 16.08 10.96
C ILE A 352 -26.96 15.89 9.68
N LYS A 353 -27.08 16.92 8.84
CA LYS A 353 -27.80 16.83 7.58
C LYS A 353 -27.13 15.85 6.62
N VAL A 354 -25.80 15.90 6.48
CA VAL A 354 -25.03 14.99 5.59
C VAL A 354 -25.03 13.56 6.14
N GLU A 355 -24.92 13.37 7.46
CA GLU A 355 -25.03 12.06 8.12
C GLU A 355 -26.37 11.41 7.81
N LYS A 356 -27.46 12.18 7.95
CA LYS A 356 -28.80 11.70 7.60
C LYS A 356 -28.92 11.34 6.11
N GLN A 357 -28.37 12.17 5.22
CA GLN A 357 -28.37 11.88 3.79
C GLN A 357 -27.59 10.59 3.46
N LEU A 358 -26.45 10.38 4.10
CA LEU A 358 -25.64 9.17 3.96
C LEU A 358 -26.39 7.93 4.45
N GLU A 359 -27.07 8.02 5.59
CA GLU A 359 -27.90 6.95 6.14
C GLU A 359 -29.06 6.61 5.20
N ASP A 360 -29.80 7.62 4.74
CA ASP A 360 -30.97 7.47 3.87
C ASP A 360 -30.58 6.92 2.47
N ASN A 361 -29.37 7.20 1.96
CA ASN A 361 -28.98 6.93 0.57
C ASN A 361 -27.71 6.07 0.41
N LYS A 362 -27.32 5.31 1.44
CA LYS A 362 -26.05 4.57 1.52
C LYS A 362 -25.64 3.80 0.25
N LYS A 363 -26.60 3.11 -0.38
CA LYS A 363 -26.34 2.31 -1.60
C LYS A 363 -25.98 3.18 -2.81
N GLU A 364 -26.64 4.33 -2.94
CA GLU A 364 -26.36 5.27 -4.03
C GLU A 364 -24.99 5.90 -3.86
N PHE A 365 -24.67 6.33 -2.63
CA PHE A 365 -23.35 6.84 -2.29
C PHE A 365 -22.25 5.84 -2.61
N PHE A 366 -22.40 4.60 -2.13
CA PHE A 366 -21.43 3.55 -2.40
C PHE A 366 -21.24 3.34 -3.91
N LYS A 367 -22.33 3.22 -4.68
CA LYS A 367 -22.27 3.02 -6.13
C LYS A 367 -21.54 4.16 -6.83
N LYS A 368 -21.91 5.42 -6.57
CA LYS A 368 -21.30 6.59 -7.22
C LYS A 368 -19.82 6.74 -6.84
N GLN A 369 -19.48 6.59 -5.57
CA GLN A 369 -18.09 6.67 -5.11
C GLN A 369 -17.23 5.54 -5.70
N TYR A 370 -17.76 4.32 -5.72
CA TYR A 370 -17.09 3.16 -6.31
C TYR A 370 -16.88 3.31 -7.82
N THR A 371 -17.92 3.67 -8.57
CA THR A 371 -17.80 3.85 -10.03
C THR A 371 -16.84 4.98 -10.37
N CYS A 372 -16.93 6.12 -9.66
CA CYS A 372 -16.02 7.23 -9.82
C CYS A 372 -14.56 6.76 -9.63
N ILE A 373 -14.23 6.19 -8.47
CA ILE A 373 -12.87 5.72 -8.14
C ILE A 373 -12.36 4.71 -9.18
N ASN A 374 -13.16 3.71 -9.56
CA ASN A 374 -12.73 2.68 -10.51
C ASN A 374 -12.49 3.22 -11.92
N SER A 375 -13.36 4.10 -12.44
CA SER A 375 -13.19 4.70 -13.76
C SER A 375 -11.89 5.51 -13.89
N PHE A 376 -11.33 5.97 -12.78
CA PHE A 376 -10.04 6.66 -12.75
C PHE A 376 -8.83 5.75 -12.69
N TRP A 377 -8.98 4.58 -12.08
CA TRP A 377 -7.90 3.60 -11.98
C TRP A 377 -7.59 2.90 -13.31
N GLU A 378 -8.48 3.05 -14.31
CA GLU A 378 -8.33 2.52 -15.67
C GLU A 378 -7.65 3.49 -16.66
N ASN A 379 -7.41 4.75 -16.29
CA ASN A 379 -6.81 5.76 -17.19
C ASN A 379 -5.37 6.11 -16.78
N GLU A 380 -4.43 6.01 -17.73
CA GLU A 380 -3.00 6.15 -17.44
C GLU A 380 -2.57 7.60 -17.07
N ARG A 381 -3.32 8.65 -17.47
CA ARG A 381 -3.03 10.08 -17.17
C ARG A 381 -4.30 10.96 -17.25
N LEU A 382 -4.60 11.78 -16.23
CA LEU A 382 -5.81 12.63 -16.18
C LEU A 382 -5.74 13.84 -17.09
N TYR A 383 -4.58 14.50 -17.19
CA TYR A 383 -4.45 15.69 -18.03
C TYR A 383 -4.51 15.37 -19.53
N GLU A 384 -4.33 14.10 -19.91
CA GLU A 384 -4.52 13.59 -21.28
C GLU A 384 -5.96 13.09 -21.49
N SER A 385 -6.76 13.02 -20.43
CA SER A 385 -8.16 12.60 -20.48
C SER A 385 -9.10 13.79 -20.76
N ASN A 386 -10.15 13.55 -21.54
CA ASN A 386 -11.24 14.51 -21.73
C ASN A 386 -12.30 14.41 -20.62
N CYS A 387 -11.96 13.84 -19.47
CA CYS A 387 -12.88 13.70 -18.35
C CYS A 387 -13.22 15.08 -17.78
N GLN A 388 -14.50 15.27 -17.49
CA GLN A 388 -15.05 16.50 -16.94
C GLN A 388 -15.30 16.30 -15.45
N PHE A 389 -14.67 17.12 -14.62
CA PHE A 389 -14.77 17.08 -13.16
C PHE A 389 -15.74 18.11 -12.65
N ILE A 390 -16.57 17.70 -11.70
CA ILE A 390 -17.45 18.56 -10.93
C ILE A 390 -17.18 18.37 -9.45
N LEU A 391 -17.54 19.37 -8.64
CA LEU A 391 -17.66 19.16 -7.20
C LEU A 391 -18.74 18.10 -6.95
N ASN A 392 -18.42 17.13 -6.11
CA ASN A 392 -19.35 16.06 -5.80
C ASN A 392 -20.63 16.67 -5.20
N PRO A 393 -21.82 16.43 -5.79
CA PRO A 393 -23.05 17.07 -5.38
C PRO A 393 -23.48 16.73 -3.94
N PHE A 394 -22.84 15.74 -3.31
CA PHE A 394 -23.16 15.33 -1.96
C PHE A 394 -22.27 15.92 -0.87
N ILE A 395 -21.21 16.64 -1.22
CA ILE A 395 -20.45 17.38 -0.20
C ILE A 395 -21.22 18.64 0.20
N SER A 396 -20.90 19.16 1.38
CA SER A 396 -21.37 20.49 1.80
C SER A 396 -20.19 21.40 2.11
N LEU A 397 -20.29 22.67 1.72
CA LEU A 397 -19.27 23.68 1.98
C LEU A 397 -19.78 24.67 3.03
N THR A 398 -18.96 24.91 4.06
CA THR A 398 -19.28 25.86 5.14
C THR A 398 -18.11 26.82 5.36
N ASP A 399 -18.34 28.12 5.21
CA ASP A 399 -17.33 29.13 5.57
C ASP A 399 -17.27 29.32 7.09
N ILE A 400 -16.06 29.33 7.64
CA ILE A 400 -15.75 29.63 9.04
C ILE A 400 -14.60 30.63 9.14
N SER A 401 -14.59 31.42 10.21
CA SER A 401 -13.52 32.38 10.48
C SER A 401 -12.25 31.72 10.98
N SER A 402 -11.11 32.39 10.81
CA SER A 402 -9.82 31.96 11.36
C SER A 402 -9.88 31.72 12.87
N GLU A 403 -10.66 32.54 13.59
CA GLU A 403 -10.85 32.51 15.04
C GLU A 403 -11.64 31.27 15.46
N THR A 404 -12.71 30.95 14.73
CA THR A 404 -13.46 29.70 14.91
C THR A 404 -12.59 28.50 14.63
N LEU A 405 -11.80 28.54 13.56
CA LEU A 405 -10.91 27.44 13.23
C LEU A 405 -9.83 27.25 14.30
N MET A 406 -9.22 28.33 14.80
CA MET A 406 -8.26 28.29 15.91
C MET A 406 -8.89 27.67 17.17
N TYR A 407 -10.14 28.02 17.45
CA TYR A 407 -10.89 27.47 18.59
C TYR A 407 -11.14 25.97 18.45
N ILE A 408 -11.58 25.49 17.28
CA ILE A 408 -11.87 24.08 17.02
C ILE A 408 -10.58 23.23 17.06
N THR A 409 -9.48 23.76 16.55
CA THR A 409 -8.28 22.98 16.20
C THR A 409 -7.17 23.04 17.23
N LYS A 410 -7.32 23.88 18.26
CA LYS A 410 -6.40 23.99 19.41
C LYS A 410 -4.93 24.19 19.04
N ASN A 411 -4.61 24.81 17.89
CA ASN A 411 -3.24 24.93 17.39
C ASN A 411 -2.90 26.33 16.83
N GLN A 412 -1.61 26.68 16.82
CA GLN A 412 -1.07 28.05 16.65
C GLN A 412 -0.58 28.33 15.21
N LYS A 413 -0.82 29.58 14.76
CA LYS A 413 -0.58 30.18 13.42
C LYS A 413 -1.60 29.76 12.34
N ILE A 414 -2.73 30.46 12.34
CA ILE A 414 -3.72 30.45 11.26
C ILE A 414 -3.71 31.85 10.64
N GLU A 415 -3.70 31.93 9.31
CA GLU A 415 -3.81 33.21 8.60
C GLU A 415 -5.18 33.85 8.89
N ASN A 416 -5.20 35.17 9.03
CA ASN A 416 -6.44 35.88 9.27
C ASN A 416 -7.26 35.99 7.97
N LYS A 417 -8.00 34.93 7.65
CA LYS A 417 -8.93 34.85 6.52
C LYS A 417 -10.15 33.97 6.83
N MET A 418 -11.13 33.96 5.92
CA MET A 418 -12.20 32.97 5.94
C MET A 418 -11.69 31.64 5.37
N TYR A 419 -12.12 30.53 5.96
CA TYR A 419 -11.78 29.18 5.54
C TYR A 419 -13.03 28.42 5.12
N LYS A 420 -12.93 27.65 4.04
CA LYS A 420 -13.98 26.70 3.64
C LYS A 420 -13.78 25.38 4.35
N VAL A 421 -14.84 24.84 4.95
CA VAL A 421 -14.89 23.47 5.46
C VAL A 421 -15.75 22.63 4.53
N VAL A 422 -15.19 21.52 4.05
CA VAL A 422 -15.83 20.51 3.22
C VAL A 422 -16.31 19.39 4.14
N THR A 423 -17.63 19.22 4.24
CA THR A 423 -18.27 18.08 4.90
C THR A 423 -18.47 16.98 3.87
N ILE A 424 -17.85 15.82 4.09
CA ILE A 424 -17.71 14.74 3.11
C ILE A 424 -18.40 13.48 3.64
N PRO A 425 -19.41 12.94 2.93
CA PRO A 425 -19.98 11.62 3.23
C PRO A 425 -19.09 10.49 2.69
N ASP A 426 -18.77 9.51 3.52
CA ASP A 426 -17.99 8.32 3.15
C ASP A 426 -18.83 7.06 3.33
N ALA A 427 -19.28 6.47 2.22
CA ALA A 427 -20.10 5.25 2.27
C ALA A 427 -19.29 3.98 2.54
N PHE A 428 -17.98 3.99 2.30
CA PHE A 428 -17.11 2.86 2.64
C PHE A 428 -16.93 2.77 4.16
N ARG A 429 -16.73 3.91 4.82
CA ARG A 429 -16.56 4.02 6.28
C ARG A 429 -17.89 4.19 7.03
N GLN A 430 -18.99 4.49 6.33
CA GLN A 430 -20.30 4.83 6.91
C GLN A 430 -20.21 5.97 7.93
N THR A 431 -19.42 6.98 7.59
CA THR A 431 -19.20 8.15 8.44
C THR A 431 -19.19 9.41 7.59
N VAL A 432 -19.34 10.55 8.26
CA VAL A 432 -19.07 11.86 7.68
C VAL A 432 -17.79 12.39 8.32
N TYR A 433 -16.96 13.06 7.52
CA TYR A 433 -15.79 13.75 8.03
C TYR A 433 -15.64 15.14 7.43
N GLU A 434 -14.92 16.00 8.14
CA GLU A 434 -14.81 17.42 7.82
C GLU A 434 -13.36 17.80 7.58
N VAL A 435 -13.19 18.52 6.49
CA VAL A 435 -11.90 18.89 5.95
C VAL A 435 -11.89 20.38 5.73
N VAL A 436 -10.92 21.09 6.30
CA VAL A 436 -10.70 22.47 5.89
C VAL A 436 -10.12 22.47 4.46
N ALA A 437 -10.48 23.40 3.60
CA ALA A 437 -9.85 23.59 2.29
C ALA A 437 -8.81 24.71 2.39
N ARG A 438 -7.61 24.45 1.87
CA ARG A 438 -6.49 25.42 1.83
C ARG A 438 -5.66 25.23 0.57
N GLY A 439 -4.91 26.28 0.20
CA GLY A 439 -3.94 26.23 -0.88
C GLY A 439 -4.58 25.78 -2.19
N THR A 440 -3.93 24.86 -2.90
CA THR A 440 -4.41 24.35 -4.19
C THR A 440 -5.80 23.71 -4.11
N VAL A 441 -6.17 23.03 -3.02
CA VAL A 441 -7.52 22.44 -2.88
C VAL A 441 -8.60 23.52 -2.84
N GLU A 442 -8.35 24.59 -2.08
CA GLU A 442 -9.24 25.76 -2.02
C GLU A 442 -9.37 26.41 -3.39
N THR A 443 -8.24 26.58 -4.11
CA THR A 443 -8.22 27.10 -5.48
C THR A 443 -9.06 26.25 -6.43
N ILE A 444 -8.92 24.92 -6.40
CA ILE A 444 -9.68 24.01 -7.27
C ILE A 444 -11.17 24.07 -6.95
N ILE A 445 -11.54 24.09 -5.65
CA ILE A 445 -12.94 24.23 -5.23
C ILE A 445 -13.52 25.55 -5.72
N ASP A 446 -12.80 26.66 -5.54
CA ASP A 446 -13.24 27.99 -5.95
C ASP A 446 -13.41 28.08 -7.46
N TYR A 447 -12.48 27.49 -8.22
CA TYR A 447 -12.56 27.41 -9.67
C TYR A 447 -13.79 26.62 -10.12
N LEU A 448 -14.03 25.44 -9.56
CA LEU A 448 -15.17 24.60 -9.92
C LEU A 448 -16.52 25.14 -9.41
N LEU A 449 -16.53 25.97 -8.37
CA LEU A 449 -17.73 26.72 -7.98
C LEU A 449 -18.12 27.77 -9.03
N GLN A 450 -17.15 28.30 -9.78
CA GLN A 450 -17.37 29.30 -10.83
C GLN A 450 -17.69 28.64 -12.18
N GLU A 451 -16.86 27.68 -12.61
CA GLU A 451 -16.96 27.06 -13.94
C GLU A 451 -17.94 25.89 -13.99
N HIS A 452 -18.37 25.38 -12.82
CA HIS A 452 -19.26 24.23 -12.63
C HIS A 452 -18.69 22.87 -13.09
N THR A 453 -17.90 22.83 -14.16
CA THR A 453 -17.22 21.66 -14.71
C THR A 453 -15.89 22.06 -15.34
N ALA A 454 -14.87 21.21 -15.25
CA ALA A 454 -13.58 21.47 -15.88
C ALA A 454 -12.81 20.17 -16.18
N THR A 455 -11.94 20.19 -17.18
CA THR A 455 -10.96 19.10 -17.38
C THR A 455 -9.79 19.22 -16.40
N ALA A 456 -8.96 18.17 -16.31
CA ALA A 456 -7.73 18.26 -15.53
C ALA A 456 -6.79 19.34 -16.09
N SER A 457 -6.71 19.50 -17.42
CA SER A 457 -5.90 20.56 -18.02
C SER A 457 -6.37 21.94 -17.60
N ASP A 458 -7.69 22.19 -17.64
CA ASP A 458 -8.27 23.49 -17.25
C ASP A 458 -7.95 23.82 -15.77
N ILE A 459 -8.09 22.83 -14.89
CA ILE A 459 -7.77 22.96 -13.47
C ILE A 459 -6.28 23.26 -13.28
N ILE A 460 -5.41 22.55 -13.98
CA ILE A 460 -3.96 22.73 -13.87
C ILE A 460 -3.55 24.10 -14.38
N ASP A 461 -4.05 24.54 -15.53
CA ASP A 461 -3.74 25.84 -16.10
C ASP A 461 -4.22 26.97 -15.17
N ASN A 462 -5.40 26.82 -14.54
CA ASN A 462 -5.89 27.78 -13.55
C ASN A 462 -4.97 27.88 -12.31
N VAL A 463 -4.62 26.74 -11.71
CA VAL A 463 -3.75 26.70 -10.53
C VAL A 463 -2.37 27.27 -10.85
N CYS A 464 -1.80 26.89 -11.99
CA CYS A 464 -0.51 27.39 -12.46
C CYS A 464 -0.53 28.90 -12.74
N ALA A 465 -1.63 29.44 -13.28
CA ALA A 465 -1.77 30.87 -13.54
C ALA A 465 -1.82 31.71 -12.25
N LEU A 466 -2.37 31.15 -11.17
CA LEU A 466 -2.48 31.82 -9.87
C LEU A 466 -1.18 31.74 -9.05
N SER A 467 -0.34 30.72 -9.27
CA SER A 467 1.03 30.69 -8.78
C SER A 467 1.93 31.55 -9.67
N GLN A 468 2.41 32.71 -9.18
CA GLN A 468 3.06 33.75 -9.99
C GLN A 468 4.43 33.38 -10.61
N ASN A 469 4.52 32.39 -11.51
CA ASN A 469 5.69 32.20 -12.36
C ASN A 469 5.33 31.58 -13.71
N LYS A 470 5.79 32.22 -14.80
CA LYS A 470 5.84 31.62 -16.14
C LYS A 470 7.00 30.64 -16.17
N TYR A 471 6.74 29.41 -15.74
CA TYR A 471 7.72 28.35 -15.60
C TYR A 471 8.28 27.84 -16.94
N GLY A 472 9.53 27.34 -16.92
CA GLY A 472 10.10 26.56 -18.02
C GLY A 472 9.47 25.16 -18.12
N LYS A 473 9.74 24.43 -19.21
CA LYS A 473 9.09 23.14 -19.51
C LYS A 473 9.19 22.09 -18.39
N GLU A 474 10.35 21.96 -17.74
CA GLU A 474 10.58 20.97 -16.67
C GLU A 474 9.81 21.28 -15.39
N GLU A 475 9.68 22.56 -15.04
CA GLU A 475 8.98 23.02 -13.83
C GLU A 475 7.46 23.04 -14.04
N TYR A 476 6.99 23.27 -15.28
CA TYR A 476 5.60 23.03 -15.68
C TYR A 476 5.22 21.55 -15.57
N GLU A 477 6.06 20.61 -15.99
CA GLU A 477 5.81 19.16 -15.83
C GLU A 477 5.79 18.71 -14.36
N ALA A 478 6.61 19.33 -13.50
CA ALA A 478 6.57 19.08 -12.06
C ALA A 478 5.25 19.60 -11.44
N ASN A 479 4.80 20.79 -11.82
CA ASN A 479 3.55 21.38 -11.36
C ASN A 479 2.31 20.64 -11.91
N LEU A 480 2.34 20.16 -13.15
CA LEU A 480 1.32 19.29 -13.74
C LEU A 480 1.11 18.06 -12.89
N ARG A 481 2.19 17.32 -12.59
CA ARG A 481 2.13 16.11 -11.74
C ARG A 481 1.66 16.42 -10.33
N TYR A 482 2.03 17.59 -9.78
CA TYR A 482 1.58 18.02 -8.46
C TYR A 482 0.07 18.27 -8.40
N VAL A 483 -0.48 19.05 -9.34
CA VAL A 483 -1.91 19.39 -9.37
C VAL A 483 -2.76 18.17 -9.78
N GLU A 484 -2.29 17.35 -10.73
CA GLU A 484 -2.93 16.09 -11.11
C GLU A 484 -3.10 15.16 -9.90
N ARG A 485 -2.06 15.02 -9.07
CA ARG A 485 -2.14 14.26 -7.81
C ARG A 485 -3.19 14.83 -6.87
N ILE A 486 -3.35 16.16 -6.79
CA ILE A 486 -4.38 16.76 -5.94
C ILE A 486 -5.79 16.42 -6.45
N ILE A 487 -6.01 16.48 -7.77
CA ILE A 487 -7.27 16.10 -8.40
C ILE A 487 -7.62 14.64 -8.08
N TYR A 488 -6.69 13.70 -8.28
CA TYR A 488 -6.87 12.28 -7.92
C TYR A 488 -7.36 12.09 -6.48
N ARG A 489 -6.88 12.93 -5.57
CA ARG A 489 -7.12 12.76 -4.13
C ARG A 489 -8.42 13.40 -3.70
N MET A 490 -8.78 14.49 -4.34
CA MET A 490 -10.11 15.06 -4.20
C MET A 490 -11.17 14.08 -4.73
N ILE A 491 -10.88 13.32 -5.80
CA ILE A 491 -11.75 12.23 -6.28
C ILE A 491 -11.85 11.10 -5.24
N GLU A 492 -10.71 10.61 -4.74
CA GLU A 492 -10.67 9.53 -3.73
C GLU A 492 -11.42 9.88 -2.46
N ASN A 493 -11.31 11.13 -2.02
CA ASN A 493 -12.02 11.67 -0.86
C ASN A 493 -13.43 12.16 -1.22
N CYS A 494 -13.94 11.80 -2.39
CA CYS A 494 -15.30 12.12 -2.81
C CYS A 494 -15.63 13.62 -2.81
N ILE A 495 -14.62 14.49 -2.92
CA ILE A 495 -14.76 15.94 -3.11
C ILE A 495 -15.06 16.24 -4.58
N LEU A 496 -14.45 15.50 -5.50
CA LEU A 496 -14.72 15.58 -6.94
C LEU A 496 -15.40 14.32 -7.45
N THR A 497 -16.17 14.46 -8.53
CA THR A 497 -16.72 13.34 -9.31
C THR A 497 -16.68 13.67 -10.80
N ILE A 498 -16.76 12.64 -11.65
CA ILE A 498 -16.89 12.82 -13.10
C ILE A 498 -18.35 13.20 -13.43
N SER A 499 -18.56 14.17 -14.33
CA SER A 499 -19.89 14.64 -14.72
C SER A 499 -20.71 13.63 -15.53
N ASN A 500 -20.04 12.69 -16.20
CA ASN A 500 -20.60 11.73 -17.18
C ASN A 500 -20.82 10.31 -16.63
N ILE A 501 -20.86 10.11 -15.30
CA ILE A 501 -21.07 8.79 -14.68
C ILE A 501 -22.50 8.62 -14.17
#